data_AF-A0A7C3IU46-F1
#
_entry.id   AF-A0A7C3IU46-F1
#
_cell.length_a   1.000
_cell.length_b   1.000
_cell.length_c   1.000
_cell.angle_alpha   90.00
_cell.angle_beta   90.00
_cell.angle_gamma   90.00
#
_symmetry.space_group_name_H-M   'P 1'
#
loop_
_entity.id
_entity.type
_entity.pdbx_description
1 polymer ?
#
loop_
_entity_poly.entity_id
_entity_poly.type
_entity_poly.pdbx_seq_one_letter_code
_entity_poly.pdbx_strand_id
1 'polypeptide(L)'
;MIKTILFFICLLFLVLSSAKPEDSDHFNLDYYSCKYLLNCKRNIDSIKNNVLIWTKENNKCKYDLIDSLTDNFINTGEDSYFYCLVAICNVADKSLYNSLLESNGMMFYGNFGNYITRLFYYEKHYHEEHCFLKYLIEALSLEVFTSKNQTKELAEIENFIESESIKHKFSNEQKQFLSNLLKRIDPSIWNNE
;
A
#
# COMPACT_ATOMS: atom_id res chain seq x y z
N MET A 1 9.47 36.32 -48.45
CA MET A 1 9.94 35.37 -47.40
C MET A 1 9.15 35.48 -46.09
N ILE A 2 8.92 36.68 -45.53
CA ILE A 2 8.21 36.83 -44.23
C ILE A 2 6.75 36.33 -44.27
N LYS A 3 6.04 36.53 -45.39
CA LYS A 3 4.64 36.06 -45.55
C LYS A 3 4.50 34.52 -45.55
N THR A 4 5.54 33.80 -45.99
CA THR A 4 5.53 32.33 -46.04
C THR A 4 5.76 31.70 -44.66
N ILE A 5 6.53 32.39 -43.80
CA ILE A 5 6.81 31.96 -42.42
C ILE A 5 5.56 32.14 -41.54
N LEU A 6 4.84 33.25 -41.69
CA LEU A 6 3.57 33.49 -40.97
C LEU A 6 2.49 32.46 -41.32
N PHE A 7 2.44 32.03 -42.59
CA PHE A 7 1.49 30.99 -43.02
C PHE A 7 1.78 29.64 -42.36
N PHE A 8 3.05 29.28 -42.21
CA PHE A 8 3.47 28.06 -41.50
C PHE A 8 3.18 28.10 -40.00
N ILE A 9 3.36 29.26 -39.36
CA ILE A 9 3.05 29.42 -37.92
C ILE A 9 1.54 29.33 -37.67
N CYS A 10 0.70 29.92 -38.53
CA CYS A 10 -0.76 29.78 -38.44
C CYS A 10 -1.24 28.34 -38.69
N LEU A 11 -0.61 27.61 -39.63
CA LEU A 11 -0.91 26.20 -39.87
C LEU A 11 -0.54 25.32 -38.67
N LEU A 12 0.59 25.57 -38.01
CA LEU A 12 0.99 24.87 -36.79
C LEU A 12 0.02 25.14 -35.62
N PHE A 13 -0.48 26.38 -35.48
CA PHE A 13 -1.49 26.70 -34.47
C PHE A 13 -2.84 26.03 -34.75
N LEU A 14 -3.24 25.87 -36.01
CA LEU A 14 -4.48 25.18 -36.39
C LEU A 14 -4.40 23.66 -36.15
N VAL A 15 -3.22 23.04 -36.33
CA VAL A 15 -3.02 21.62 -36.00
C VAL A 15 -3.04 21.39 -34.49
N LEU A 16 -2.44 22.30 -33.70
CA LEU A 16 -2.43 22.21 -32.23
C LEU A 16 -3.80 22.49 -31.59
N SER A 17 -4.65 23.32 -32.21
CA SER A 17 -6.02 23.58 -31.73
C SER A 17 -7.07 22.60 -32.25
N SER A 18 -6.68 21.70 -33.16
CA SER A 18 -7.50 20.56 -33.61
C SER A 18 -7.15 19.24 -32.92
N ALA A 19 -6.13 19.24 -32.05
CA ALA A 19 -6.05 18.24 -31.01
C ALA A 19 -7.26 18.49 -30.11
N LYS A 20 -8.34 17.75 -30.35
CA LYS A 20 -9.37 17.56 -29.34
C LYS A 20 -8.61 17.28 -28.03
N PRO A 21 -8.96 17.92 -26.89
CA PRO A 21 -8.60 17.30 -25.63
C PRO A 21 -9.07 15.87 -25.79
N GLU A 22 -8.14 14.93 -25.71
CA GLU A 22 -8.44 13.52 -25.59
C GLU A 22 -9.60 13.49 -24.60
N ASP A 23 -10.78 13.14 -25.12
CA ASP A 23 -12.06 13.31 -24.43
C ASP A 23 -11.79 12.83 -23.03
N SER A 24 -11.88 13.73 -22.04
CA SER A 24 -11.66 13.42 -20.65
C SER A 24 -12.45 12.16 -20.41
N ASP A 25 -11.76 11.03 -20.30
CA ASP A 25 -12.38 9.72 -20.42
C ASP A 25 -13.59 9.79 -19.52
N HIS A 26 -14.78 9.82 -20.13
CA HIS A 26 -16.00 9.51 -19.43
C HIS A 26 -15.80 8.04 -19.13
N PHE A 27 -15.07 7.78 -18.05
CA PHE A 27 -14.63 6.50 -17.57
C PHE A 27 -15.93 5.78 -17.29
N ASN A 28 -16.37 5.02 -18.29
CA ASN A 28 -17.72 4.49 -18.33
C ASN A 28 -17.79 3.48 -17.18
N LEU A 29 -18.42 3.92 -16.09
CA LEU A 29 -18.25 3.33 -14.76
C LEU A 29 -18.88 1.94 -14.62
N ASP A 30 -19.66 1.57 -15.63
CA ASP A 30 -20.32 0.29 -15.74
C ASP A 30 -19.35 -0.68 -16.44
N TYR A 31 -18.78 -1.59 -15.63
CA TYR A 31 -17.97 -2.76 -16.01
C TYR A 31 -16.43 -2.63 -15.89
N TYR A 32 -15.91 -2.31 -14.70
CA TYR A 32 -14.49 -2.58 -14.38
C TYR A 32 -14.27 -4.05 -14.07
N SER A 33 -14.11 -4.86 -15.11
CA SER A 33 -13.68 -6.26 -14.96
C SER A 33 -12.46 -6.35 -14.03
N CYS A 34 -12.38 -7.39 -13.20
CA CYS A 34 -11.22 -7.66 -12.33
C CYS A 34 -9.88 -7.57 -13.04
N LYS A 35 -9.85 -7.87 -14.34
CA LYS A 35 -8.68 -7.74 -15.19
C LYS A 35 -8.07 -6.33 -15.20
N TYR A 36 -8.88 -5.27 -15.03
CA TYR A 36 -8.41 -3.90 -14.91
C TYR A 36 -7.67 -3.67 -13.58
N LEU A 37 -8.29 -4.09 -12.47
CA LEU A 37 -7.69 -3.97 -11.13
C LEU A 37 -6.43 -4.83 -10.99
N LEU A 38 -6.45 -6.04 -11.55
CA LEU A 38 -5.32 -6.98 -11.52
C LEU A 38 -4.18 -6.61 -12.46
N ASN A 39 -4.36 -5.60 -13.33
CA ASN A 39 -3.26 -4.96 -14.05
C ASN A 39 -2.73 -3.75 -13.27
N CYS A 40 -2.51 -3.94 -11.97
CA CYS A 40 -2.23 -2.89 -10.99
C CYS A 40 -1.06 -2.00 -11.42
N LYS A 41 0.01 -2.58 -12.00
CA LYS A 41 1.19 -1.83 -12.49
C LYS A 41 0.84 -0.72 -13.49
N ARG A 42 -0.17 -0.92 -14.35
CA ARG A 42 -0.58 0.10 -15.34
C ARG A 42 -1.62 1.07 -14.78
N ASN A 43 -2.33 0.67 -13.74
CA ASN A 43 -3.54 1.35 -13.29
C ASN A 43 -3.43 1.90 -11.86
N ILE A 44 -2.25 1.86 -11.25
CA ILE A 44 -2.08 2.07 -9.81
C ILE A 44 -2.60 3.43 -9.33
N ASP A 45 -2.35 4.50 -10.09
CA ASP A 45 -2.86 5.82 -9.74
C ASP A 45 -4.38 5.90 -9.90
N SER A 46 -4.95 5.24 -10.91
CA SER A 46 -6.39 5.15 -11.08
C SER A 46 -7.04 4.39 -9.93
N ILE A 47 -6.48 3.26 -9.50
CA ILE A 47 -6.98 2.46 -8.37
C ILE A 47 -6.91 3.27 -7.08
N LYS A 48 -5.74 3.87 -6.79
CA LYS A 48 -5.49 4.71 -5.61
C LYS A 48 -6.42 5.92 -5.55
N ASN A 49 -6.76 6.54 -6.68
CA ASN A 49 -7.62 7.73 -6.71
C ASN A 49 -9.12 7.38 -6.76
N ASN A 50 -9.48 6.12 -7.04
CA ASN A 50 -10.86 5.67 -7.20
C ASN A 50 -11.19 4.49 -6.29
N VAL A 51 -10.71 4.53 -5.05
CA VAL A 51 -10.81 3.43 -4.09
C VAL A 51 -12.27 3.02 -3.80
N LEU A 52 -13.20 3.97 -3.86
CA LEU A 52 -14.64 3.70 -3.65
C LEU A 52 -15.31 2.93 -4.80
N ILE A 53 -14.65 2.81 -5.95
CA ILE A 53 -15.19 2.08 -7.11
C ILE A 53 -14.89 0.59 -6.96
N TRP A 54 -13.67 0.21 -6.59
CA TRP A 54 -13.34 -1.22 -6.42
C TRP A 54 -13.98 -1.83 -5.16
N THR A 55 -14.40 -1.04 -4.17
CA THR A 55 -15.21 -1.56 -3.04
C THR A 55 -16.56 -2.12 -3.50
N LYS A 56 -17.02 -1.81 -4.73
CA LYS A 56 -18.23 -2.37 -5.34
C LYS A 56 -17.99 -3.66 -6.13
N GLU A 57 -16.73 -4.06 -6.33
CA GLU A 57 -16.39 -5.29 -7.04
C GLU A 57 -16.68 -6.54 -6.20
N ASN A 58 -16.66 -7.71 -6.86
CA ASN A 58 -16.82 -8.98 -6.15
C ASN A 58 -15.63 -9.27 -5.22
N ASN A 59 -15.87 -10.07 -4.17
CA ASN A 59 -14.87 -10.31 -3.12
C ASN A 59 -13.58 -10.96 -3.65
N LYS A 60 -13.67 -11.89 -4.61
CA LYS A 60 -12.47 -12.50 -5.20
C LYS A 60 -11.55 -11.44 -5.82
N CYS A 61 -12.14 -10.52 -6.58
CA CYS A 61 -11.44 -9.38 -7.18
C CYS A 61 -10.65 -8.55 -6.17
N LYS A 62 -11.29 -8.30 -5.02
CA LYS A 62 -10.75 -7.47 -3.94
C LYS A 62 -9.54 -8.15 -3.30
N TYR A 63 -9.64 -9.44 -3.02
CA TYR A 63 -8.53 -10.23 -2.47
C TYR A 63 -7.38 -10.34 -3.47
N ASP A 64 -7.67 -10.74 -4.72
CA ASP A 64 -6.65 -10.86 -5.77
C ASP A 64 -5.92 -9.51 -6.01
N LEU A 65 -6.61 -8.37 -5.86
CA LEU A 65 -6.00 -7.05 -5.93
C LEU A 65 -5.05 -6.78 -4.75
N ILE A 66 -5.50 -7.06 -3.52
CA ILE A 66 -4.67 -6.89 -2.32
C ILE A 66 -3.41 -7.75 -2.44
N ASP A 67 -3.54 -9.03 -2.79
CA ASP A 67 -2.43 -9.96 -2.98
C ASP A 67 -1.46 -9.44 -4.05
N SER A 68 -1.99 -9.00 -5.19
CA SER A 68 -1.17 -8.45 -6.28
C SER A 68 -0.40 -7.20 -5.85
N LEU A 69 -1.02 -6.28 -5.10
CA LEU A 69 -0.33 -5.08 -4.62
C LEU A 69 0.74 -5.43 -3.58
N THR A 70 0.44 -6.37 -2.67
CA THR A 70 1.37 -6.88 -1.65
C THR A 70 2.58 -7.53 -2.29
N ASP A 71 2.38 -8.44 -3.24
CA ASP A 71 3.46 -9.12 -3.97
C ASP A 71 4.32 -8.12 -4.75
N ASN A 72 3.70 -7.17 -5.45
CA ASN A 72 4.46 -6.16 -6.18
C ASN A 72 5.27 -5.27 -5.24
N PHE A 73 4.72 -4.86 -4.09
CA PHE A 73 5.47 -4.13 -3.09
C PHE A 73 6.65 -4.95 -2.53
N ILE A 74 6.44 -6.21 -2.17
CA ILE A 74 7.50 -7.08 -1.64
C ILE A 74 8.64 -7.19 -2.65
N ASN A 75 8.32 -7.41 -3.93
CA ASN A 75 9.31 -7.63 -4.97
C ASN A 75 10.02 -6.36 -5.47
N THR A 76 9.37 -5.20 -5.42
CA THR A 76 9.91 -3.97 -6.03
C THR A 76 10.27 -2.89 -5.01
N GLY A 77 9.60 -2.87 -3.86
CA GLY A 77 9.67 -1.79 -2.89
C GLY A 77 9.14 -0.46 -3.42
N GLU A 78 8.34 -0.43 -4.50
CA GLU A 78 7.80 0.82 -5.06
C GLU A 78 6.72 1.42 -4.15
N ASP A 79 6.79 2.74 -3.97
CA ASP A 79 5.87 3.55 -3.16
C ASP A 79 4.41 3.40 -3.59
N SER A 80 4.17 3.33 -4.89
CA SER A 80 2.84 3.29 -5.49
C SER A 80 1.98 2.15 -4.95
N TYR A 81 2.54 0.94 -4.80
CA TYR A 81 1.85 -0.24 -4.26
C TYR A 81 1.50 -0.05 -2.78
N PHE A 82 2.44 0.45 -1.98
CA PHE A 82 2.19 0.75 -0.57
C PHE A 82 1.08 1.79 -0.42
N TYR A 83 1.16 2.92 -1.12
CA TYR A 83 0.17 3.97 -1.02
C TYR A 83 -1.21 3.55 -1.57
N CYS A 84 -1.26 2.66 -2.57
CA CYS A 84 -2.50 2.08 -3.04
C CYS A 84 -3.14 1.18 -1.97
N LEU A 85 -2.35 0.31 -1.34
CA LEU A 85 -2.78 -0.51 -0.21
C LEU A 85 -3.29 0.34 0.96
N VAL A 86 -2.56 1.39 1.32
CA VAL A 86 -2.97 2.39 2.33
C VAL A 86 -4.34 2.98 1.99
N ALA A 87 -4.53 3.43 0.75
CA ALA A 87 -5.79 4.02 0.32
C ALA A 87 -6.94 3.01 0.42
N ILE A 88 -6.70 1.75 0.04
CA ILE A 88 -7.63 0.63 0.20
C ILE A 88 -8.04 0.43 1.66
N CYS A 89 -7.08 0.35 2.56
CA CYS A 89 -7.31 0.09 3.98
C CYS A 89 -8.15 1.19 4.66
N ASN A 90 -8.01 2.44 4.24
CA ASN A 90 -8.80 3.56 4.79
C ASN A 90 -10.29 3.50 4.44
N VAL A 91 -10.71 2.70 3.46
CA VAL A 91 -12.13 2.56 3.08
C VAL A 91 -12.63 1.11 3.14
N ALA A 92 -11.76 0.18 3.52
CA ALA A 92 -12.09 -1.23 3.60
C ALA A 92 -13.12 -1.50 4.70
N ASP A 93 -14.06 -2.39 4.41
CA ASP A 93 -14.97 -2.93 5.42
C ASP A 93 -14.37 -4.16 6.11
N LYS A 94 -15.07 -4.69 7.12
CA LYS A 94 -14.62 -5.86 7.89
C LYS A 94 -14.37 -7.12 7.04
N SER A 95 -14.93 -7.22 5.84
CA SER A 95 -14.75 -8.42 4.99
C SER A 95 -13.31 -8.56 4.47
N LEU A 96 -12.59 -7.44 4.33
CA LEU A 96 -11.21 -7.42 3.84
C LEU A 96 -10.17 -7.37 4.96
N TYR A 97 -10.61 -7.30 6.21
CA TYR A 97 -9.76 -7.16 7.38
C TYR A 97 -8.65 -8.20 7.41
N ASN A 98 -9.00 -9.50 7.30
CA ASN A 98 -8.02 -10.59 7.37
C ASN A 98 -6.99 -10.53 6.22
N SER A 99 -7.41 -10.19 5.00
CA SER A 99 -6.48 -10.09 3.86
C SER A 99 -5.52 -8.92 4.01
N LEU A 100 -5.98 -7.80 4.57
CA LEU A 100 -5.12 -6.67 4.90
C LEU A 100 -4.19 -7.00 6.07
N LEU A 101 -4.67 -7.70 7.09
CA LEU A 101 -3.88 -8.20 8.21
C LEU A 101 -2.73 -9.08 7.73
N GLU A 102 -3.04 -10.10 6.91
CA GLU A 102 -2.07 -11.00 6.28
C GLU A 102 -1.05 -10.24 5.42
N SER A 103 -1.53 -9.31 4.58
CA SER A 103 -0.66 -8.47 3.75
C SER A 103 0.34 -7.66 4.57
N ASN A 104 -0.05 -7.14 5.74
CA ASN A 104 0.85 -6.40 6.62
C ASN A 104 1.97 -7.30 7.16
N GLY A 105 1.64 -8.52 7.60
CA GLY A 105 2.63 -9.50 8.03
C GLY A 105 3.57 -9.92 6.90
N MET A 106 3.03 -10.18 5.70
CA MET A 106 3.83 -10.53 4.52
C MET A 106 4.81 -9.43 4.13
N MET A 107 4.38 -8.16 4.12
CA MET A 107 5.27 -7.03 3.81
C MET A 107 6.33 -6.80 4.89
N PHE A 108 5.99 -7.03 6.16
CA PHE A 108 6.92 -6.92 7.28
C PHE A 108 8.11 -7.86 7.13
N TYR A 109 7.87 -9.14 6.82
CA TYR A 109 8.95 -10.11 6.63
C TYR A 109 9.54 -10.08 5.21
N GLY A 110 8.74 -9.79 4.19
CA GLY A 110 9.13 -9.87 2.78
C GLY A 110 9.95 -8.68 2.28
N ASN A 111 9.72 -7.46 2.80
CA ASN A 111 10.48 -6.26 2.41
C ASN A 111 10.57 -5.26 3.56
N PHE A 112 11.04 -5.75 4.71
CA PHE A 112 11.12 -5.03 5.98
C PHE A 112 11.65 -3.59 5.86
N GLY A 113 12.82 -3.43 5.23
CA GLY A 113 13.50 -2.14 5.11
C GLY A 113 12.61 -1.04 4.51
N ASN A 114 11.96 -1.38 3.40
CA ASN A 114 11.07 -0.48 2.67
C ASN A 114 9.76 -0.23 3.42
N TYR A 115 9.18 -1.27 3.99
CA TYR A 115 7.91 -1.20 4.69
C TYR A 115 8.00 -0.34 5.96
N ILE A 116 8.99 -0.60 6.81
CA ILE A 116 9.22 0.15 8.05
C ILE A 116 9.57 1.61 7.75
N THR A 117 10.37 1.89 6.72
CA THR A 117 10.68 3.28 6.33
C THR A 117 9.42 4.09 6.01
N ARG A 118 8.44 3.46 5.37
CA ARG A 118 7.16 4.11 5.00
C ARG A 118 6.24 4.27 6.19
N LEU A 119 6.11 3.24 7.05
CA LEU A 119 5.33 3.35 8.28
C LEU A 119 5.89 4.44 9.20
N PHE A 120 7.21 4.49 9.37
CA PHE A 120 7.89 5.54 10.13
C PHE A 120 7.63 6.93 9.54
N TYR A 121 7.75 7.07 8.22
CA TYR A 121 7.44 8.33 7.54
C TYR A 121 5.98 8.75 7.81
N TYR A 122 5.03 7.83 7.71
CA TYR A 122 3.62 8.09 8.00
C TYR A 122 3.39 8.56 9.44
N GLU A 123 3.88 7.81 10.42
CA GLU A 123 3.66 8.15 11.82
C GLU A 123 4.28 9.51 12.18
N LYS A 124 5.46 9.82 11.62
CA LYS A 124 6.15 11.09 11.85
C LYS A 124 5.42 12.30 11.25
N HIS A 125 4.75 12.15 10.11
CA HIS A 125 4.12 13.28 9.40
C HIS A 125 2.64 13.48 9.73
N TYR A 126 1.93 12.41 10.05
CA TYR A 126 0.49 12.47 10.30
C TYR A 126 0.12 12.37 11.78
N HIS A 127 1.07 12.00 12.66
CA HIS A 127 0.89 11.94 14.13
C HIS A 127 -0.30 11.11 14.63
N GLU A 128 -0.86 10.26 13.76
CA GLU A 128 -1.98 9.37 14.06
C GLU A 128 -1.60 7.94 13.68
N GLU A 129 -2.20 6.98 14.40
CA GLU A 129 -2.02 5.57 14.09
C GLU A 129 -2.67 5.24 12.74
N HIS A 130 -1.81 5.04 11.75
CA HIS A 130 -2.24 4.65 10.42
C HIS A 130 -2.82 3.23 10.41
N CYS A 131 -3.85 2.96 9.61
CA CYS A 131 -4.52 1.66 9.59
C CYS A 131 -3.56 0.48 9.28
N PHE A 132 -2.52 0.69 8.48
CA PHE A 132 -1.44 -0.30 8.28
C PHE A 132 -0.57 -0.52 9.53
N LEU A 133 -0.27 0.51 10.31
CA LEU A 133 0.48 0.32 11.56
C LEU A 133 -0.36 -0.49 12.55
N LYS A 134 -1.66 -0.20 12.62
CA LYS A 134 -2.62 -0.98 13.42
C LYS A 134 -2.64 -2.45 13.00
N TYR A 135 -2.83 -2.71 11.70
CA TYR A 135 -2.89 -4.08 11.18
C TYR A 135 -1.57 -4.82 11.30
N LEU A 136 -0.44 -4.13 11.20
CA LEU A 136 0.84 -4.76 11.50
C LEU A 136 0.93 -5.23 12.96
N ILE A 137 0.54 -4.36 13.90
CA ILE A 137 0.54 -4.71 15.33
C ILE A 137 -0.40 -5.88 15.60
N GLU A 138 -1.60 -5.85 15.02
CA GLU A 138 -2.57 -6.93 15.15
C GLU A 138 -2.05 -8.24 14.52
N ALA A 139 -1.40 -8.18 13.35
CA ALA A 139 -0.84 -9.34 12.67
C ALA A 139 0.28 -9.99 13.50
N LEU A 140 1.22 -9.20 14.02
CA LEU A 140 2.29 -9.70 14.89
C LEU A 140 1.73 -10.20 16.24
N SER A 141 0.70 -9.55 16.77
CA SER A 141 0.00 -10.01 17.98
C SER A 141 -0.69 -11.35 17.75
N LEU A 142 -1.26 -11.57 16.55
CA LEU A 142 -1.89 -12.84 16.16
C LEU A 142 -0.85 -13.96 16.00
N GLU A 143 0.29 -13.65 15.38
CA GLU A 143 1.43 -14.57 15.26
C GLU A 143 1.90 -15.06 16.64
N VAL A 144 2.11 -14.12 17.58
CA VAL A 144 2.45 -14.45 18.96
C VAL A 144 1.33 -15.24 19.64
N PHE A 145 0.07 -14.82 19.50
CA PHE A 145 -1.08 -15.46 20.14
C PHE A 145 -1.24 -16.92 19.71
N THR A 146 -1.10 -17.20 18.41
CA THR A 146 -1.26 -18.54 17.83
C THR A 146 -0.05 -19.44 18.04
N SER A 147 1.09 -18.89 18.46
CA SER A 147 2.28 -19.67 18.78
C SER A 147 2.11 -20.50 20.05
N LYS A 148 2.63 -21.74 20.01
CA LYS A 148 2.65 -22.64 21.18
C LYS A 148 3.48 -22.08 22.34
N ASN A 149 4.44 -21.21 22.03
CA ASN A 149 5.29 -20.56 23.02
C ASN A 149 5.40 -19.07 22.69
N GLN A 150 4.43 -18.30 23.19
CA GLN A 150 4.30 -16.87 22.94
C GLN A 150 5.55 -16.07 23.33
N THR A 151 6.21 -16.41 24.45
CA THR A 151 7.45 -15.75 24.87
C THR A 151 8.58 -15.98 23.88
N LYS A 152 8.70 -17.21 23.34
CA LYS A 152 9.70 -17.52 22.33
C LYS A 152 9.40 -16.80 21.01
N GLU A 153 8.14 -16.79 20.59
CA GLU A 153 7.71 -16.12 19.35
C GLU A 153 8.03 -14.63 19.38
N LEU A 154 7.67 -13.94 20.48
CA LEU A 154 7.98 -12.53 20.64
C LEU A 154 9.49 -12.26 20.59
N ALA A 155 10.31 -13.11 21.21
CA ALA A 155 11.76 -12.99 21.13
C ALA A 155 12.30 -13.23 19.71
N GLU A 156 11.67 -14.10 18.91
CA GLU A 156 12.03 -14.32 17.50
C GLU A 156 11.72 -13.08 16.65
N ILE A 157 10.57 -12.43 16.87
CA ILE A 157 10.21 -11.15 16.24
C ILE A 157 11.20 -10.05 16.64
N GLU A 158 11.54 -9.94 17.93
CA GLU A 158 12.53 -8.96 18.42
C GLU A 158 13.89 -9.15 17.74
N ASN A 159 14.39 -10.39 17.66
CA ASN A 159 15.64 -10.70 17.00
C ASN A 159 15.61 -10.40 15.50
N PHE A 160 14.50 -10.69 14.83
CA PHE A 160 14.30 -10.34 13.42
C PHE A 160 14.41 -8.83 13.22
N ILE A 161 13.67 -8.04 14.00
CA ILE A 161 13.72 -6.57 13.95
C ILE A 161 15.12 -6.04 14.19
N GLU A 162 15.84 -6.56 15.19
CA GLU A 162 17.21 -6.12 15.48
C GLU A 162 18.14 -6.40 14.30
N SER A 163 18.10 -7.62 13.76
CA SER A 163 18.96 -8.05 12.64
C SER A 163 18.71 -7.21 11.39
N GLU A 164 17.45 -6.98 11.03
CA GLU A 164 17.09 -6.20 9.85
C GLU A 164 17.36 -4.71 10.06
N SER A 165 17.20 -4.19 11.27
CA SER A 165 17.57 -2.80 11.61
C SER A 165 19.06 -2.52 11.39
N ILE A 166 19.92 -3.49 11.71
CA ILE A 166 21.36 -3.41 11.48
C ILE A 166 21.64 -3.48 9.98
N LYS A 167 21.09 -4.49 9.29
CA LYS A 167 21.27 -4.71 7.83
C LYS A 167 20.86 -3.49 7.01
N HIS A 168 19.72 -2.89 7.32
CA HIS A 168 19.19 -1.70 6.64
C HIS A 168 19.75 -0.38 7.17
N LYS A 169 20.66 -0.42 8.16
CA LYS A 169 21.32 0.76 8.75
C LYS A 169 20.32 1.82 9.23
N PHE A 170 19.26 1.40 9.90
CA PHE A 170 18.24 2.30 10.40
C PHE A 170 18.80 3.33 11.39
N SER A 171 18.25 4.55 11.31
CA SER A 171 18.57 5.64 12.22
C SER A 171 18.09 5.35 13.65
N ASN A 172 18.58 6.13 14.63
CA ASN A 172 18.13 5.99 16.01
C ASN A 172 16.63 6.27 16.17
N GLU A 173 16.06 7.20 15.39
CA GLU A 173 14.62 7.47 15.40
C GLU A 173 13.82 6.26 14.89
N GLN A 174 14.27 5.62 13.81
CA GLN A 174 13.63 4.42 13.28
C GLN A 174 13.75 3.23 14.24
N LYS A 175 14.88 3.08 14.92
CA LYS A 175 15.06 2.06 15.98
C LYS A 175 14.13 2.34 17.17
N GLN A 176 13.96 3.61 17.55
CA GLN A 176 13.03 3.98 18.60
C GLN A 176 11.57 3.70 18.20
N PHE A 177 11.21 3.99 16.95
CA PHE A 177 9.93 3.61 16.37
C PHE A 177 9.67 2.10 16.49
N LEU A 178 10.63 1.27 16.08
CA LEU A 178 10.53 -0.19 16.17
C LEU A 178 10.46 -0.68 17.62
N SER A 179 11.19 -0.07 18.55
CA SER A 179 11.08 -0.38 19.98
C SER A 179 9.68 -0.04 20.53
N ASN A 180 9.06 1.03 20.04
CA ASN A 180 7.69 1.38 20.43
C ASN A 180 6.67 0.41 19.81
N LEU A 181 6.89 -0.03 18.56
CA LEU A 181 6.07 -1.05 17.91
C LEU A 181 6.10 -2.37 18.70
N LEU A 182 7.28 -2.84 19.11
CA LEU A 182 7.43 -4.06 19.90
C LEU A 182 6.60 -4.03 21.20
N LYS A 183 6.58 -2.89 21.89
CA LYS A 183 5.79 -2.71 23.12
C LYS A 183 4.27 -2.75 22.91
N ARG A 184 3.82 -2.61 21.66
CA ARG A 184 2.40 -2.60 21.29
C ARG A 184 1.93 -3.99 20.83
N ILE A 185 2.84 -4.94 20.63
CA ILE A 185 2.47 -6.33 20.34
C ILE A 185 1.87 -6.90 21.62
N ASP A 186 0.57 -7.19 21.57
CA ASP A 186 -0.20 -7.71 22.70
C ASP A 186 -1.08 -8.86 22.23
N PRO A 187 -0.68 -10.13 22.46
CA PRO A 187 -1.48 -11.27 22.04
C PRO A 187 -2.84 -11.35 22.75
N SER A 188 -3.05 -10.63 23.86
CA SER A 188 -4.29 -10.69 24.62
C SER A 188 -5.48 -10.04 23.93
N ILE A 189 -5.24 -9.21 22.90
CA ILE A 189 -6.30 -8.61 22.08
C ILE A 189 -7.15 -9.67 21.37
N TRP A 190 -6.61 -10.88 21.17
CA TRP A 190 -7.24 -12.02 20.50
C TRP A 190 -7.95 -12.99 21.46
N ASN A 191 -7.95 -12.74 22.77
CA ASN A 191 -8.62 -13.62 23.75
C ASN A 191 -10.16 -13.55 23.70
N ASN A 192 -10.73 -12.56 23.03
CA ASN A 192 -12.17 -12.27 23.04
C ASN A 192 -12.85 -12.43 21.66
N GLU A 193 -12.14 -12.96 20.68
CA GLU A 193 -12.69 -13.35 19.36
C GLU A 193 -12.89 -14.86 19.28
#